data_AF-A0A660ZBI7-F1
#
_entry.id   AF-A0A660ZBI7-F1
#
_cell.length_a   1.000
_cell.length_b   1.000
_cell.length_c   1.000
_cell.angle_alpha   90.00
_cell.angle_beta   90.00
_cell.angle_gamma   90.00
#
_symmetry.space_group_name_H-M   'P 1'
#
loop_
_entity.id
_entity.type
_entity.pdbx_description
1 polymer ?
#
loop_
_entity_poly.entity_id
_entity_poly.type
_entity_poly.pdbx_seq_one_letter_code
_entity_poly.pdbx_strand_id
1 'polypeptide(L)' 'WLILYLIPFVNIVIGIIVAIEIAKNFGKDVAFGLGLIFFGFIFYPILAFGSAVYQVPNQT' A
#
# COMPACT_ATOMS: atom_id res chain seq x y z
N TRP A 1 3.88 -7.27 -15.60
CA TRP A 1 3.81 -8.05 -14.35
C TRP A 1 4.74 -9.26 -14.34
N LEU A 2 4.62 -10.26 -15.24
CA LEU A 2 5.44 -11.50 -15.18
C LEU A 2 6.98 -11.29 -15.22
N ILE A 3 7.48 -10.40 -16.09
CA ILE A 3 8.92 -10.11 -16.23
C ILE A 3 9.49 -9.39 -14.98
N LEU A 4 8.68 -8.61 -14.27
CA LEU A 4 9.11 -7.91 -13.05
C LEU A 4 9.40 -8.89 -11.91
N TYR A 5 8.71 -10.04 -11.87
CA TYR A 5 8.94 -11.08 -10.87
C TYR A 5 10.34 -11.73 -10.95
N LEU A 6 10.98 -11.71 -12.12
CA LEU A 6 12.34 -12.27 -12.32
C LEU A 6 13.44 -11.39 -11.73
N ILE A 7 13.15 -10.15 -11.35
CA ILE A 7 14.12 -9.21 -10.77
C ILE A 7 13.76 -8.98 -9.29
N PRO A 8 14.41 -9.70 -8.34
CA PRO A 8 14.01 -9.70 -6.94
C PRO A 8 14.00 -8.32 -6.29
N PHE A 9 14.93 -7.43 -6.66
CA PHE A 9 14.98 -6.06 -6.14
C PHE A 9 13.81 -5.18 -6.59
N VAL A 10 13.35 -5.37 -7.83
CA VAL A 10 12.25 -4.57 -8.39
C VAL A 10 10.94 -4.92 -7.69
N ASN A 11 10.72 -6.19 -7.33
CA ASN A 11 9.53 -6.59 -6.57
C ASN A 11 9.45 -5.91 -5.20
N ILE A 12 10.59 -5.76 -4.51
CA ILE A 12 10.63 -5.10 -3.19
C ILE A 12 10.29 -3.62 -3.35
N VAL A 13 10.91 -2.93 -4.32
CA VAL A 13 10.64 -1.51 -4.59
C VAL A 13 9.18 -1.29 -4.97
N ILE A 14 8.62 -2.11 -5.86
CA ILE A 14 7.21 -2.04 -6.24
C ILE A 14 6.31 -2.30 -5.03
N GLY A 15 6.61 -3.29 -4.20
CA GLY A 15 5.84 -3.58 -2.99
C GLY A 15 5.79 -2.40 -2.02
N ILE A 16 6.92 -1.70 -1.84
CA ILE A 16 6.98 -0.49 -1.02
C ILE A 16 6.13 0.63 -1.61
N ILE A 17 6.26 0.89 -2.91
CA ILE A 17 5.49 1.94 -3.60
C ILE A 17 3.99 1.68 -3.46
N VAL A 18 3.56 0.44 -3.75
CA VAL A 18 2.14 0.05 -3.66
C VAL A 18 1.60 0.22 -2.23
N ALA A 19 2.34 -0.20 -1.21
CA ALA A 19 1.90 -0.03 0.18
C ALA A 19 1.75 1.45 0.57
N ILE A 20 2.68 2.31 0.14
CA ILE A 20 2.61 3.75 0.38
C ILE A 20 1.45 4.39 -0.39
N GLU A 21 1.20 4.00 -1.64
CA GLU A 21 0.06 4.50 -2.42
C GLU A 21 -1.28 4.08 -1.83
N ILE A 22 -1.39 2.83 -1.35
CA ILE A 22 -2.58 2.37 -0.63
C ILE A 22 -2.78 3.24 0.61
N ALA A 23 -1.76 3.41 1.45
CA ALA A 23 -1.85 4.27 2.64
C ALA A 23 -2.31 5.69 2.28
N LYS A 24 -1.71 6.32 1.25
CA LYS A 24 -2.07 7.65 0.77
C LYS A 24 -3.52 7.73 0.30
N ASN A 25 -3.99 6.77 -0.50
CA ASN A 25 -5.37 6.74 -1.00
C ASN A 25 -6.39 6.56 0.13
N PHE A 26 -6.00 5.96 1.26
CA PHE A 26 -6.81 5.92 2.48
C PHE A 26 -6.60 7.12 3.43
N GLY A 27 -5.89 8.17 2.98
CA GLY A 27 -5.59 9.36 3.79
C GLY A 27 -4.63 9.10 4.95
N LYS A 28 -3.79 8.06 4.86
CA LYS A 28 -2.77 7.68 5.84
C LYS A 28 -1.38 8.13 5.40
N ASP A 29 -0.46 8.17 6.34
CA ASP A 29 0.91 8.63 6.14
C ASP A 29 1.86 7.49 5.70
N VAL A 30 3.12 7.86 5.44
CA VAL A 30 4.15 6.90 5.01
C VAL A 30 4.44 5.87 6.09
N ALA A 31 4.37 6.25 7.38
CA ALA A 31 4.56 5.32 8.49
C ALA A 31 3.50 4.22 8.50
N PHE A 32 2.24 4.56 8.20
CA PHE A 32 1.18 3.57 7.99
C PHE A 32 1.46 2.67 6.79
N GLY A 33 1.99 3.23 5.69
CA GLY A 33 2.47 2.47 4.53
C GLY A 33 3.55 1.45 4.87
N LEU A 34 4.53 1.82 5.70
CA LEU A 34 5.53 0.88 6.23
C LEU A 34 4.89 -0.16 7.16
N GLY A 35 3.90 0.24 7.96
CA GLY A 35 3.08 -0.67 8.77
C GLY A 35 2.37 -1.73 7.95
N LEU A 36 1.84 -1.38 6.77
CA LEU A 36 1.25 -2.34 5.83
C LEU A 36 2.27 -3.38 5.31
N ILE A 37 3.54 -3.01 5.18
CA ILE A 37 4.60 -3.91 4.70
C ILE A 37 5.03 -4.87 5.81
N PHE A 38 5.33 -4.38 7.01
CA PHE A 38 5.87 -5.21 8.09
C PHE A 38 4.79 -5.91 8.92
N PHE A 39 3.61 -5.31 9.03
CA PHE A 39 2.49 -5.78 9.86
C PHE A 39 1.17 -5.75 9.10
N GLY A 40 1.19 -6.14 7.82
CA GLY A 40 0.01 -6.11 6.95
C GLY A 40 -1.21 -6.82 7.53
N PHE A 41 -1.01 -7.93 8.26
CA PHE A 41 -2.11 -8.66 8.92
C PHE A 41 -2.88 -7.85 9.97
N ILE A 42 -2.33 -6.72 10.46
CA ILE A 42 -3.01 -5.78 11.36
C ILE A 42 -3.50 -4.56 10.57
N PHE A 43 -2.64 -3.99 9.73
CA PHE A 43 -2.92 -2.72 9.05
C PHE A 43 -3.96 -2.85 7.92
N TYR A 44 -4.00 -3.99 7.22
CA TYR A 44 -5.04 -4.24 6.22
C TYR A 44 -6.45 -4.35 6.85
N PRO A 45 -6.67 -5.10 7.95
CA PRO A 45 -7.95 -5.05 8.66
C PRO A 45 -8.34 -3.65 9.17
N ILE A 46 -7.36 -2.84 9.62
CA ILE A 46 -7.63 -1.44 10.02
C ILE A 46 -8.17 -0.63 8.83
N LEU A 47 -7.66 -0.85 7.61
CA LEU A 47 -8.21 -0.22 6.40
C LEU A 47 -9.56 -0.81 6.01
N ALA A 48 -9.74 -2.13 6.13
CA ALA A 48 -10.93 -2.83 5.67
C ALA A 48 -12.16 -2.57 6.55
N PHE A 49 -11.97 -2.45 7.86
CA PHE A 49 -13.04 -2.31 8.85
C PHE A 49 -13.03 -0.96 9.57
N GLY A 50 -12.02 -0.13 9.32
CA GLY A 50 -11.96 1.23 9.86
C GLY A 50 -12.85 2.21 9.11
N SER A 51 -12.86 3.46 9.57
CA SER A 51 -13.62 4.55 8.95
C SER A 51 -12.93 5.19 7.74
N ALA A 52 -11.73 4.73 7.38
CA ALA A 52 -10.97 5.30 6.26
C ALA A 52 -11.59 4.85 4.93
N VAL A 53 -11.95 5.81 4.08
CA VAL A 53 -12.51 5.54 2.75
C VAL A 53 -11.40 5.64 1.71
N TYR A 54 -11.32 4.66 0.82
CA TYR A 54 -10.41 4.70 -0.32
C TYR A 54 -10.78 5.85 -1.26
N GLN A 55 -9.90 6.82 -1.39
CA GLN A 55 -10.02 7.91 -2.33
C GLN A 55 -9.47 7.44 -3.67
N VAL A 56 -10.36 7.27 -4.65
CA VAL A 56 -9.94 7.07 -6.03
C VAL A 56 -9.19 8.34 -6.45
N PRO A 57 -7.96 8.24 -6.98
CA PRO A 57 -7.26 9.41 -7.51
C PRO A 57 -8.19 10.15 -8.48
N ASN A 58 -8.46 11.42 -8.21
CA ASN A 58 -9.38 12.22 -9.01
C ASN A 58 -8.93 12.17 -10.48
N GLN A 59 -9.76 11.57 -11.34
CA GLN A 59 -9.62 11.67 -12.78
C GLN A 59 -10.11 13.06 -13.21
N THR A 60 -9.29 14.08 -12.99
CA THR A 60 -9.50 15.44 -13.52
C THR A 60 -8.47 15.74 -14.58
#